data_AF-A0A2R6K6C3-F1
#
_entry.id   AF-A0A2R6K6C3-F1
#
_cell.length_a   1.000
_cell.length_b   1.000
_cell.length_c   1.000
_cell.angle_alpha   90.00
_cell.angle_beta   90.00
_cell.angle_gamma   90.00
#
_symmetry.space_group_name_H-M   'P 1'
#
loop_
_entity.id
_entity.type
_entity.pdbx_description
1 polymer ?
#
loop_
_entity_poly.entity_id
_entity_poly.type
_entity_poly.pdbx_seq_one_letter_code
_entity_poly.pdbx_strand_id
1 'polypeptide(L)'
;MEVAVADVDDGRFVPGAKVSVRVADADGEQVEAATLPLLWHPVPYHYGATLRLPTDGTYSLEVRVEPPTFRRHDEENGDRYGGAVTVAFDDVDVKTGQF
;
A
#
# COMPACT_ATOMS: atom_id res chain seq x y z
N MET A 1 4.62 -1.61 7.98
CA MET A 1 4.17 -0.65 6.96
C MET A 1 2.66 -0.65 6.93
N GLU A 2 2.08 0.54 6.78
CA GLU A 2 0.63 0.77 6.77
C GLU A 2 0.28 1.71 5.62
N VAL A 3 -0.78 1.40 4.88
CA VAL A 3 -1.28 2.16 3.73
C VAL A 3 -2.77 2.41 3.91
N ALA A 4 -3.16 3.68 3.99
CA ALA A 4 -4.56 4.08 3.93
C ALA A 4 -4.91 4.44 2.48
N VAL A 5 -5.99 3.85 1.97
CA VAL A 5 -6.55 4.19 0.66
C VAL A 5 -7.86 4.92 0.92
N ALA A 6 -7.97 6.18 0.49
CA ALA A 6 -9.13 7.02 0.74
C ALA A 6 -9.60 7.70 -0.54
N ASP A 7 -10.90 7.96 -0.62
CA ASP A 7 -11.49 8.84 -1.61
C ASP A 7 -10.94 10.27 -1.45
N VAL A 8 -10.62 10.92 -2.56
CA VAL A 8 -9.98 12.25 -2.54
C VAL A 8 -10.96 13.37 -2.19
N ASP A 9 -12.24 13.21 -2.51
CA ASP A 9 -13.25 14.26 -2.34
C ASP A 9 -13.76 14.31 -0.90
N ASP A 10 -13.94 13.14 -0.26
CA ASP A 10 -14.53 13.06 1.08
C ASP A 10 -13.69 12.33 2.14
N GLY A 11 -12.52 11.81 1.77
CA GLY A 11 -11.59 11.18 2.70
C GLY A 11 -12.05 9.83 3.25
N ARG A 12 -13.16 9.26 2.77
CA ARG A 12 -13.63 7.95 3.23
C ARG A 12 -12.68 6.86 2.75
N PHE A 13 -12.40 5.92 3.64
CA PHE A 13 -11.61 4.74 3.33
C PHE A 13 -12.24 3.91 2.19
N VAL A 14 -11.41 3.39 1.30
CA VAL A 14 -11.80 2.51 0.18
C VAL A 14 -11.50 1.05 0.55
N PRO A 15 -12.51 0.27 1.01
CA PRO A 15 -12.30 -1.13 1.36
C PRO A 15 -12.28 -2.04 0.13
N GLY A 16 -11.75 -3.25 0.33
CA GLY A 16 -11.77 -4.34 -0.65
C GLY A 16 -10.83 -4.17 -1.84
N ALA A 17 -10.03 -3.10 -1.88
CA ALA A 17 -8.86 -3.02 -2.76
C ALA A 17 -7.82 -4.09 -2.37
N LYS A 18 -7.00 -4.50 -3.34
CA LYS A 18 -5.82 -5.32 -3.09
C LYS A 18 -4.59 -4.44 -3.14
N VAL A 19 -3.89 -4.34 -2.01
CA VAL A 19 -2.70 -3.50 -1.87
C VAL A 19 -1.48 -4.39 -1.77
N SER A 20 -0.44 -4.09 -2.55
CA SER A 20 0.84 -4.77 -2.50
C SER A 20 1.98 -3.78 -2.55
N VAL A 21 3.14 -4.17 -2.02
CA VAL A 21 4.37 -3.39 -2.06
C VAL A 21 5.51 -4.21 -2.64
N ARG A 22 6.42 -3.53 -3.33
CA ARG A 22 7.78 -3.99 -3.61
C ARG A 22 8.75 -3.01 -2.98
N VAL A 23 9.82 -3.53 -2.41
CA VAL A 23 10.93 -2.73 -1.86
C VAL A 23 12.19 -3.12 -2.59
N ALA A 24 12.92 -2.12 -3.09
CA ALA A 24 14.23 -2.29 -3.67
C ALA A 24 15.28 -1.49 -2.88
N ASP A 25 16.51 -2.00 -2.82
CA ASP A 25 17.64 -1.29 -2.23
C ASP A 25 18.18 -0.18 -3.14
N ALA A 26 19.28 0.45 -2.73
CA ALA A 26 19.93 1.55 -3.46
C ALA A 26 20.50 1.14 -4.83
N ASP A 27 20.78 -0.15 -5.04
CA ASP A 27 21.23 -0.69 -6.33
C ASP A 27 20.04 -1.09 -7.23
N GLY A 28 18.81 -0.94 -6.73
CA GLY A 28 17.58 -1.30 -7.42
C GLY A 28 17.23 -2.78 -7.34
N GLU A 29 17.92 -3.57 -6.52
CA GLU A 29 17.60 -4.99 -6.31
C GLU A 29 16.37 -5.11 -5.40
N GLN A 30 15.38 -5.88 -5.83
CA GLN A 30 14.19 -6.11 -5.01
C GLN A 30 14.53 -7.00 -3.79
N VAL A 31 14.49 -6.40 -2.61
CA VAL A 31 14.84 -7.07 -1.34
C VAL A 31 13.63 -7.60 -0.58
N GLU A 32 12.42 -7.08 -0.84
CA GLU A 32 11.21 -7.50 -0.14
C GLU A 32 9.96 -7.24 -1.01
N ALA A 33 8.92 -8.05 -0.84
CA ALA A 33 7.62 -7.83 -1.47
C ALA A 33 6.50 -8.48 -0.66
N ALA A 34 5.39 -7.76 -0.50
CA ALA A 34 4.26 -8.25 0.30
C ALA A 34 2.91 -7.81 -0.28
N THR A 35 1.89 -8.65 -0.08
CA THR A 35 0.49 -8.21 -0.14
C THR A 35 0.07 -7.75 1.24
N LEU A 36 -0.53 -6.58 1.33
CA LEU A 36 -0.93 -5.95 2.58
C LEU A 36 -2.41 -6.29 2.86
N PRO A 37 -2.73 -7.15 3.85
CA PRO A 37 -4.10 -7.42 4.22
C PRO A 37 -4.79 -6.18 4.82
N LEU A 38 -6.12 -6.12 4.69
CA LEU A 38 -6.93 -5.14 5.40
C LEU A 38 -6.91 -5.43 6.90
N LEU A 39 -6.52 -4.44 7.70
CA LEU A 39 -6.46 -4.52 9.15
C LEU A 39 -7.45 -3.57 9.81
N TRP A 40 -7.90 -3.97 11.00
CA TRP A 40 -8.71 -3.16 11.89
C TRP A 40 -8.06 -3.09 13.28
N HIS A 41 -7.88 -1.88 13.80
CA HIS A 41 -7.55 -1.60 15.19
C HIS A 41 -8.27 -0.30 15.61
N PRO A 42 -8.17 0.24 16.84
CA PRO A 42 -8.86 1.48 17.25
C PRO A 42 -8.52 2.76 16.44
N VAL A 43 -7.67 2.65 15.42
CA VAL A 43 -7.27 3.67 14.44
C VAL A 43 -7.94 3.32 13.08
N PRO A 44 -8.01 4.21 12.07
CA PRO A 44 -8.82 3.94 10.88
C PRO A 44 -8.34 2.70 10.12
N TYR A 45 -9.25 2.12 9.33
CA TYR A 45 -8.96 1.01 8.44
C TYR A 45 -7.73 1.32 7.56
N HIS A 46 -6.85 0.35 7.45
CA HIS A 46 -5.65 0.45 6.62
C HIS A 46 -5.21 -0.94 6.14
N TYR A 47 -4.37 -0.97 5.13
CA TYR A 47 -3.70 -2.16 4.63
C TYR A 47 -2.30 -2.22 5.21
N GLY A 48 -1.91 -3.31 5.86
CA GLY A 48 -0.64 -3.33 6.57
C GLY A 48 0.00 -4.69 6.74
N ALA A 49 1.33 -4.68 6.78
CA ALA A 49 2.16 -5.83 7.13
C ALA A 49 3.50 -5.36 7.71
N THR A 50 4.12 -6.21 8.54
CA THR A 50 5.53 -6.06 8.91
C THR A 50 6.39 -6.54 7.74
N LEU A 51 7.36 -5.72 7.34
CA LEU A 51 8.35 -6.05 6.31
C LEU A 51 9.69 -6.32 6.98
N ARG A 52 10.53 -7.19 6.38
CA ARG A 52 11.89 -7.45 6.86
C ARG A 52 12.89 -6.90 5.86
N LEU A 53 13.65 -5.90 6.27
CA LEU A 53 14.74 -5.38 5.45
C LEU A 53 16.09 -5.98 5.88
N PRO A 54 17.04 -6.18 4.96
CA PRO A 54 18.32 -6.81 5.27
C PRO A 54 19.21 -6.00 6.22
N THR A 55 19.17 -4.67 6.15
CA THR A 55 20.04 -3.75 6.90
C THR A 55 19.41 -2.36 7.01
N ASP A 56 19.99 -1.50 7.82
CA ASP A 56 19.82 -0.05 7.66
C ASP A 56 20.30 0.38 6.27
N GLY A 57 19.60 1.33 5.66
CA GLY A 57 19.96 1.85 4.35
C GLY A 57 18.86 2.68 3.71
N THR A 58 19.10 3.03 2.45
CA THR A 58 18.15 3.77 1.60
C THR A 58 17.43 2.77 0.69
N TYR A 59 16.11 2.92 0.57
CA TYR A 59 15.24 2.02 -0.17
C TYR A 59 14.27 2.78 -1.07
N SER A 60 13.86 2.15 -2.16
CA SER A 60 12.70 2.56 -2.96
C SER A 60 11.52 1.64 -2.66
N LEU A 61 10.31 2.20 -2.61
CA LEU A 61 9.07 1.48 -2.37
C LEU A 61 8.08 1.74 -3.50
N GLU A 62 7.57 0.67 -4.12
CA GLU A 62 6.48 0.71 -5.08
C GLU A 62 5.23 0.11 -4.44
N VAL A 63 4.23 0.94 -4.12
CA VAL A 63 2.92 0.49 -3.64
C VAL A 63 1.95 0.45 -4.81
N ARG A 64 1.38 -0.73 -5.06
CA ARG A 64 0.33 -0.94 -6.06
C ARG A 64 -1.00 -1.19 -5.37
N VAL A 65 -2.02 -0.45 -5.80
CA VAL A 65 -3.41 -0.60 -5.37
C VAL A 65 -4.22 -1.09 -6.57
N GLU A 66 -4.65 -2.34 -6.52
CA GLU A 66 -5.59 -2.91 -7.47
C GLU A 66 -7.04 -2.65 -7.01
N PRO A 67 -7.97 -2.40 -7.95
CA PRO A 67 -9.32 -1.96 -7.65
C PRO A 67 -10.10 -3.03 -6.87
N PRO A 68 -11.10 -2.62 -6.05
CA PRO A 68 -12.03 -3.58 -5.45
C PRO A 68 -12.81 -4.35 -6.52
N THR A 69 -12.98 -5.65 -6.32
CA THR A 69 -13.63 -6.55 -7.32
C THR A 69 -15.12 -6.76 -7.08
N PHE A 70 -15.68 -6.23 -6.01
CA PHE A 70 -17.10 -6.34 -5.71
C PHE A 70 -17.92 -5.34 -6.55
N ARG A 71 -19.11 -5.77 -6.97
CA ARG A 71 -20.08 -4.90 -7.66
C ARG A 71 -20.66 -3.87 -6.71
N ARG A 72 -20.94 -2.67 -7.21
CA ARG A 72 -21.66 -1.61 -6.50
C ARG A 72 -23.00 -1.35 -7.21
N HIS A 73 -24.00 -0.96 -6.43
CA HIS A 73 -25.38 -0.82 -6.93
C HIS A 73 -25.65 0.51 -7.65
N ASP A 74 -24.79 1.52 -7.46
CA ASP A 74 -24.93 2.83 -8.07
C ASP A 74 -24.61 2.75 -9.58
N GLU A 75 -25.53 3.13 -10.46
CA GLU A 75 -25.35 3.07 -11.92
C GLU A 75 -24.41 4.17 -12.45
N GLU A 76 -24.34 5.32 -11.76
CA GLU A 76 -23.53 6.46 -12.18
C GLU A 76 -22.14 6.41 -11.55
N ASN A 77 -22.08 6.13 -10.26
CA ASN A 77 -20.84 6.19 -9.49
C ASN A 77 -20.31 4.80 -9.08
N GLY A 78 -20.96 3.72 -9.51
CA GLY A 78 -20.63 2.35 -9.09
C GLY A 78 -19.28 1.86 -9.58
N ASP A 79 -18.73 2.47 -10.64
CA ASP A 79 -17.43 2.12 -11.23
C ASP A 79 -16.26 2.98 -10.70
N ARG A 80 -16.49 3.82 -9.68
CA ARG A 80 -15.40 4.56 -9.03
C ARG A 80 -14.29 3.61 -8.54
N TYR A 81 -13.05 4.07 -8.58
CA TYR A 81 -11.88 3.26 -8.19
C TYR A 81 -11.74 1.95 -8.99
N GLY A 82 -12.23 1.89 -10.23
CA GLY A 82 -12.08 0.72 -11.12
C GLY A 82 -10.68 0.57 -11.74
N GLY A 83 -9.84 1.60 -11.65
CA GLY A 83 -8.46 1.59 -12.15
C GLY A 83 -7.45 1.20 -11.06
N ALA A 84 -6.37 0.54 -11.47
CA ALA A 84 -5.21 0.32 -10.60
C ALA A 84 -4.37 1.60 -10.51
N VAL A 85 -3.77 1.82 -9.34
CA VAL A 85 -2.86 2.95 -9.08
C VAL A 85 -1.53 2.42 -8.55
N THR A 86 -0.42 3.05 -8.96
CA THR A 86 0.90 2.81 -8.41
C THR A 86 1.43 4.10 -7.80
N VAL A 87 2.00 4.02 -6.60
CA VAL A 87 2.67 5.10 -5.89
C VAL A 87 4.10 4.67 -5.61
N ALA A 88 5.07 5.49 -6.00
CA ALA A 88 6.48 5.26 -5.73
C ALA A 88 7.00 6.24 -4.68
N PHE A 89 7.85 5.75 -3.78
CA PHE A 89 8.64 6.53 -2.85
C PHE A 89 10.10 6.16 -3.07
N ASP A 90 10.88 7.10 -3.55
CA ASP A 90 12.31 6.93 -3.79
C ASP A 90 13.11 7.47 -2.61
N ASP A 91 14.34 6.97 -2.45
CA ASP A 91 15.33 7.45 -1.49
C ASP A 91 14.84 7.51 -0.03
N VAL A 92 14.14 6.47 0.42
CA VAL A 92 13.63 6.37 1.80
C VAL A 92 14.69 5.81 2.73
N ASP A 93 15.20 6.64 3.63
CA ASP A 93 16.14 6.22 4.67
C ASP A 93 15.44 5.42 5.79
N VAL A 94 15.88 4.18 6.01
CA VAL A 94 15.30 3.27 7.00
C VAL A 94 16.34 2.82 8.02
N LYS A 95 15.93 2.83 9.29
CA LYS A 95 16.64 2.23 10.42
C LYS A 95 15.88 1.01 10.90
N THR A 96 16.47 -0.17 10.76
CA THR A 96 15.84 -1.47 11.02
C THR A 96 15.85 -1.86 12.50
N GLY A 97 16.76 -1.27 13.28
CA GLY A 97 16.91 -1.57 14.71
C GLY A 97 17.37 -3.01 14.99
N GLN A 98 17.94 -3.69 13.99
CA GLN A 98 18.61 -4.98 14.17
C GLN A 98 19.99 -4.72 14.78
N PHE A 99 20.29 -5.38 15.91
CA PHE A 99 21.57 -5.33 16.62
C PHE A 99 22.26 -6.68 16.56
#